data_AF-A0A0Q9QJ50-F1
#
_entry.id   AF-A0A0Q9QJ50-F1
#
_cell.length_a   1.000
_cell.length_b   1.000
_cell.length_c   1.000
_cell.angle_alpha   90.00
_cell.angle_beta   90.00
_cell.angle_gamma   90.00
#
_symmetry.space_group_name_H-M   'P 1'
#
loop_
_entity.id
_entity.type
_entity.pdbx_description
1 polymer ?
#
loop_
_entity_poly.entity_id
_entity_poly.type
_entity_poly.pdbx_seq_one_letter_code
_entity_poly.pdbx_strand_id
1 'polypeptide(L)'
;MNRVRQWQPSAVAARVLVVLLPLLAIAAAGQRPATPFLLVLALLALGWGVAPESPVGQVVLVLVVGWWGVRVADPLQPTVLLAGAALLGAHVAALLASYGPARLAVDRRLALLWVRRALLSLLVLPVAWVAARGLGSAPEQPALWTVALLTVAGVLVTAGLALREASSDRA
;
A
#
# COMPACT_ATOMS: atom_id res chain seq x y z
N MET A 1 31.82 -22.11 -8.33
CA MET A 1 30.99 -21.11 -7.64
C MET A 1 30.05 -20.48 -8.65
N ASN A 2 28.75 -20.80 -8.59
CA ASN A 2 27.61 -20.01 -9.10
C ASN A 2 26.35 -20.88 -9.00
N ARG A 3 25.88 -21.11 -7.77
CA ARG A 3 24.48 -21.54 -7.55
C ARG A 3 23.60 -20.34 -7.85
N VAL A 4 23.32 -20.12 -9.13
CA VAL A 4 22.33 -19.13 -9.58
C VAL A 4 21.06 -19.42 -8.81
N ARG A 5 20.67 -18.45 -7.98
CA ARG A 5 19.58 -18.52 -7.01
C ARG A 5 18.29 -18.53 -7.83
N GLN A 6 17.84 -19.70 -8.27
CA GLN A 6 16.58 -19.83 -9.01
C GLN A 6 15.45 -19.43 -8.07
N TRP A 7 14.97 -18.20 -8.22
CA TRP A 7 13.79 -17.73 -7.51
C TRP A 7 12.57 -18.38 -8.14
N GLN A 8 11.60 -18.73 -7.33
CA GLN A 8 10.34 -19.24 -7.85
C GLN A 8 9.63 -18.13 -8.62
N PRO A 9 9.02 -18.40 -9.79
CA PRO A 9 8.38 -17.37 -10.61
C PRO A 9 7.34 -16.54 -9.85
N SER A 10 6.59 -17.15 -8.93
CA SER A 10 5.61 -16.45 -8.08
C SER A 10 6.26 -15.45 -7.11
N ALA A 11 7.41 -15.78 -6.56
CA ALA A 11 8.17 -14.86 -5.71
C ALA A 11 8.76 -13.69 -6.52
N VAL A 12 9.22 -13.95 -7.75
CA VAL A 12 9.65 -12.89 -8.67
C VAL A 12 8.49 -11.97 -9.01
N ALA A 13 7.34 -12.53 -9.37
CA ALA A 13 6.14 -11.77 -9.73
C ALA A 13 5.70 -10.84 -8.59
N ALA A 14 5.66 -11.34 -7.35
CA ALA A 14 5.33 -10.52 -6.18
C ALA A 14 6.29 -9.33 -6.03
N ARG A 15 7.60 -9.56 -6.15
CA ARG A 15 8.62 -8.50 -6.04
C ARG A 15 8.54 -7.49 -7.18
N VAL A 16 8.25 -7.95 -8.40
CA VAL A 16 8.02 -7.06 -9.55
C VAL A 16 6.79 -6.18 -9.29
N LEU A 17 5.71 -6.74 -8.75
CA LEU A 17 4.51 -5.96 -8.40
C LEU A 17 4.79 -4.91 -7.31
N VAL A 18 5.60 -5.23 -6.30
CA VAL A 18 6.04 -4.27 -5.27
C VAL A 18 6.71 -3.04 -5.89
N VAL A 19 7.47 -3.23 -6.97
CA VAL A 19 8.16 -2.13 -7.67
C VAL A 19 7.22 -1.38 -8.61
N LEU A 20 6.42 -2.10 -9.40
CA LEU A 20 5.62 -1.50 -10.47
C LEU A 20 4.38 -0.76 -9.96
N LEU A 21 3.74 -1.26 -8.91
CA LEU A 21 2.46 -0.70 -8.46
C LEU A 21 2.57 0.72 -7.86
N PRO A 22 3.60 1.10 -7.08
CA PRO A 22 3.80 2.49 -6.69
C PRO A 22 4.01 3.44 -7.88
N LEU A 23 4.70 2.97 -8.93
CA LEU A 23 4.89 3.74 -10.16
C LEU A 23 3.59 3.89 -10.94
N LEU A 24 2.78 2.82 -11.01
CA LEU A 24 1.45 2.86 -11.58
C LEU A 24 0.54 3.85 -10.83
N ALA A 25 0.62 3.89 -9.50
CA ALA A 25 -0.14 4.83 -8.68
C ALA A 25 0.21 6.30 -8.99
N ILE A 26 1.48 6.61 -9.25
CA ILE A 26 1.91 7.93 -9.71
C ILE A 26 1.44 8.20 -11.15
N ALA A 27 1.60 7.23 -12.04
CA ALA A 27 1.19 7.37 -13.45
C ALA A 27 -0.33 7.60 -13.59
N ALA A 28 -1.13 7.00 -12.72
CA ALA A 28 -2.58 7.16 -12.67
C ALA A 28 -3.01 8.62 -12.44
N ALA A 29 -2.14 9.47 -11.90
CA ALA A 29 -2.44 10.89 -11.74
C ALA A 29 -2.55 11.65 -13.07
N GLY A 30 -2.05 11.09 -14.18
CA GLY A 30 -1.99 11.76 -15.48
C GLY A 30 -1.03 12.95 -15.54
N GLN A 31 -0.38 13.27 -14.42
CA GLN A 31 0.56 14.38 -14.26
C GLN A 31 1.97 13.85 -14.08
N ARG A 32 2.95 14.44 -14.78
CA ARG A 32 4.35 14.05 -14.65
C ARG A 32 4.96 14.64 -13.37
N PRO A 33 5.43 13.81 -12.42
CA PRO A 33 6.26 14.29 -11.32
C PRO A 33 7.64 14.77 -11.79
N ALA A 34 8.34 15.49 -10.91
CA ALA A 34 9.73 15.87 -11.15
C ALA A 34 10.63 14.61 -11.25
N THR A 35 11.59 14.62 -12.19
CA THR A 35 12.56 13.53 -12.39
C THR A 35 13.25 13.05 -11.11
N PRO A 36 13.79 13.93 -10.22
CA PRO A 36 14.43 13.44 -8.99
C PRO A 36 13.48 12.67 -8.08
N PHE A 37 12.20 13.07 -8.00
CA PHE A 37 11.20 12.35 -7.23
C PHE A 37 10.97 10.94 -7.77
N LEU A 38 10.84 10.78 -9.10
CA LEU A 38 10.69 9.47 -9.73
C LEU A 38 11.89 8.56 -9.48
N LEU A 39 13.11 9.11 -9.57
CA LEU A 39 14.33 8.34 -9.32
C LEU A 39 14.36 7.85 -7.87
N VAL A 40 14.10 8.73 -6.90
CA VAL A 40 14.05 8.36 -5.48
C VAL A 40 12.97 7.31 -5.23
N LEU A 41 11.76 7.52 -5.76
CA LEU A 41 10.66 6.55 -5.63
C LEU A 41 11.02 5.20 -6.22
N ALA A 42 11.60 5.17 -7.43
CA ALA A 42 11.99 3.93 -8.10
C ALA A 42 13.08 3.19 -7.32
N LEU A 43 14.09 3.89 -6.79
CA LEU A 43 15.15 3.30 -5.99
C LEU A 43 14.62 2.74 -4.66
N LEU A 44 13.73 3.46 -3.97
CA LEU A 44 13.10 2.98 -2.75
C LEU A 44 12.18 1.77 -3.02
N ALA A 45 11.41 1.82 -4.10
CA ALA A 45 10.55 0.71 -4.51
C ALA A 45 11.35 -0.54 -4.88
N LEU A 46 12.50 -0.38 -5.57
CA LEU A 46 13.45 -1.46 -5.81
C LEU A 46 14.01 -2.03 -4.50
N GLY A 47 14.44 -1.16 -3.58
CA GLY A 47 14.88 -1.56 -2.24
C GLY A 47 13.82 -2.35 -1.49
N TRP A 48 12.56 -1.91 -1.57
CA TRP A 48 11.43 -2.62 -0.98
C TRP A 48 11.16 -3.96 -1.67
N GLY A 49 11.27 -4.04 -3.01
CA GLY A 49 11.18 -5.30 -3.74
C GLY A 49 12.29 -6.30 -3.38
N VAL A 50 13.48 -5.83 -2.97
CA VAL A 50 14.59 -6.67 -2.49
C VAL A 50 14.40 -7.10 -1.03
N ALA A 51 13.94 -6.19 -0.16
CA ALA A 51 13.69 -6.43 1.26
C ALA A 51 12.23 -6.04 1.61
N PRO A 52 11.24 -6.90 1.30
CA PRO A 52 9.82 -6.58 1.46
C PRO A 52 9.39 -6.30 2.91
N GLU A 53 10.12 -6.83 3.87
CA GLU A 53 9.96 -6.63 5.31
C GLU A 53 10.53 -5.29 5.83
N SER A 54 11.27 -4.57 5.00
CA SER A 54 11.93 -3.31 5.39
C SER A 54 10.91 -2.17 5.59
N PRO A 55 11.16 -1.25 6.55
CA PRO A 55 10.34 -0.04 6.71
C PRO A 55 10.35 0.87 5.47
N VAL A 56 11.28 0.67 4.53
CA VAL A 56 11.33 1.37 3.24
C VAL A 56 9.98 1.31 2.50
N GLY A 57 9.23 0.20 2.62
CA GLY A 57 7.91 0.10 2.02
C GLY A 57 6.92 1.14 2.52
N GLN A 58 6.92 1.43 3.83
CA GLN A 58 6.06 2.46 4.40
C GLN A 58 6.44 3.84 3.88
N VAL A 59 7.75 4.12 3.75
CA VAL A 59 8.25 5.37 3.16
C VAL A 59 7.76 5.53 1.73
N VAL A 60 7.82 4.47 0.90
CA VAL A 60 7.30 4.48 -0.48
C VAL A 60 5.80 4.82 -0.50
N LEU A 61 4.99 4.15 0.33
CA LEU A 61 3.55 4.39 0.38
C LEU A 61 3.23 5.83 0.79
N VAL A 62 3.85 6.33 1.87
CA VAL A 62 3.67 7.70 2.36
C VAL A 62 4.12 8.73 1.33
N LEU A 63 5.23 8.47 0.64
CA LEU A 63 5.74 9.35 -0.40
C LEU A 63 4.77 9.49 -1.57
N VAL A 64 4.16 8.39 -2.03
CA VAL A 64 3.15 8.42 -3.10
C VAL A 64 1.89 9.15 -2.64
N VAL A 65 1.39 8.85 -1.44
CA VAL A 65 0.20 9.51 -0.87
C VAL A 65 0.44 11.02 -0.69
N GLY A 66 1.59 11.40 -0.12
CA GLY A 66 1.96 12.79 0.09
C GLY A 66 2.13 13.55 -1.23
N TRP A 67 2.74 12.91 -2.24
CA TRP A 67 2.83 13.52 -3.57
C TRP A 67 1.45 13.74 -4.19
N TRP A 68 0.55 12.76 -4.10
CA TRP A 68 -0.83 12.91 -4.57
C TRP A 68 -1.54 14.08 -3.88
N GLY A 69 -1.47 14.16 -2.55
CA GLY A 69 -2.15 15.22 -1.79
C GLY A 69 -1.59 16.62 -2.00
N VAL A 70 -0.29 16.76 -2.31
CA VAL A 70 0.37 18.07 -2.38
C VAL A 70 0.57 18.56 -3.82
N ARG A 71 0.70 17.66 -4.80
CA ARG A 71 1.14 18.01 -6.16
C ARG A 71 0.12 17.75 -7.25
N VAL A 72 -0.88 16.90 -7.04
CA VAL A 72 -1.91 16.63 -8.04
C VAL A 72 -2.98 17.72 -7.97
N ALA A 73 -3.28 18.34 -9.11
CA ALA A 73 -4.18 19.49 -9.16
C ALA A 73 -5.61 19.18 -8.70
N ASP A 74 -6.16 18.02 -9.12
CA ASP A 74 -7.40 17.47 -8.60
C ASP A 74 -7.11 16.12 -7.92
N PRO A 75 -6.88 16.11 -6.59
CA PRO A 75 -6.58 14.87 -5.87
C PRO A 75 -7.79 13.92 -5.78
N LEU A 76 -9.01 14.41 -6.06
CA LEU A 76 -10.24 13.61 -6.03
C LEU A 76 -10.67 13.11 -7.42
N GLN A 77 -9.84 13.29 -8.46
CA GLN A 77 -10.12 12.71 -9.77
C GLN A 77 -10.31 11.17 -9.67
N PRO A 78 -11.19 10.55 -10.48
CA PRO A 78 -11.53 9.13 -10.32
C PRO A 78 -10.34 8.16 -10.34
N THR A 79 -9.23 8.52 -11.01
CA THR A 79 -8.02 7.70 -11.07
C THR A 79 -7.32 7.56 -9.71
N VAL A 80 -7.68 8.33 -8.68
CA VAL A 80 -7.22 8.13 -7.30
C VAL A 80 -7.62 6.75 -6.75
N LEU A 81 -8.75 6.20 -7.23
CA LEU A 81 -9.18 4.84 -6.89
C LEU A 81 -8.21 3.79 -7.44
N LEU A 82 -7.71 4.00 -8.67
CA LEU A 82 -6.68 3.15 -9.25
C LEU A 82 -5.36 3.26 -8.47
N ALA A 83 -4.99 4.49 -8.08
CA ALA A 83 -3.79 4.71 -7.27
C ALA A 83 -3.86 4.00 -5.91
N GLY A 84 -4.98 4.13 -5.18
CA GLY A 84 -5.16 3.44 -3.90
C GLY A 84 -5.23 1.92 -4.06
N ALA A 85 -5.86 1.41 -5.11
CA ALA A 85 -5.85 -0.01 -5.45
C ALA A 85 -4.43 -0.53 -5.72
N ALA A 86 -3.62 0.24 -6.46
CA ALA A 86 -2.24 -0.09 -6.74
C ALA A 86 -1.38 -0.10 -5.46
N LEU A 87 -1.53 0.90 -4.58
CA LEU A 87 -0.81 0.93 -3.29
C LEU A 87 -1.18 -0.24 -2.38
N LEU A 88 -2.47 -0.59 -2.29
CA LEU A 88 -2.92 -1.77 -1.55
C LEU A 88 -2.35 -3.06 -2.15
N GLY A 89 -2.37 -3.16 -3.49
CA GLY A 89 -1.77 -4.28 -4.20
C GLY A 89 -0.26 -4.40 -3.93
N ALA A 90 0.47 -3.29 -3.90
CA ALA A 90 1.90 -3.26 -3.59
C ALA A 90 2.17 -3.78 -2.18
N HIS A 91 1.37 -3.32 -1.21
CA HIS A 91 1.46 -3.76 0.18
C HIS A 91 1.20 -5.27 0.31
N VAL A 92 0.15 -5.78 -0.33
CA VAL A 92 -0.18 -7.22 -0.30
C VAL A 92 0.90 -8.05 -1.00
N ALA A 93 1.42 -7.58 -2.13
CA ALA A 93 2.51 -8.24 -2.84
C ALA A 93 3.78 -8.29 -1.96
N ALA A 94 4.09 -7.23 -1.21
CA ALA A 94 5.20 -7.22 -0.27
C ALA A 94 4.98 -8.20 0.89
N LEU A 95 3.77 -8.25 1.46
CA LEU A 95 3.43 -9.25 2.49
C LEU A 95 3.65 -10.67 1.96
N LEU A 96 3.10 -11.00 0.78
CA LEU A 96 3.31 -12.31 0.15
C LEU A 96 4.78 -12.61 -0.14
N ALA A 97 5.56 -11.62 -0.55
CA ALA A 97 7.00 -11.75 -0.77
C ALA A 97 7.81 -11.94 0.54
N SER A 98 7.25 -11.53 1.68
CA SER A 98 7.90 -11.64 3.01
C SER A 98 7.62 -12.96 3.74
N TYR A 99 6.55 -13.68 3.37
CA TYR A 99 6.11 -14.90 4.07
C TYR A 99 7.07 -16.10 3.97
N GLY A 100 8.08 -16.07 3.11
CA GLY A 100 9.03 -17.18 3.02
C GLY A 100 10.28 -16.89 2.21
N PRO A 101 11.28 -17.80 2.28
CA PRO A 101 12.49 -17.69 1.49
C PRO A 101 12.16 -17.57 0.00
N ALA A 102 12.90 -16.75 -0.75
CA ALA A 102 12.68 -16.53 -2.19
C ALA A 102 12.71 -17.80 -3.09
N ARG A 103 13.11 -18.94 -2.54
CA ARG A 103 13.17 -20.25 -3.21
C ARG A 103 11.90 -21.09 -3.03
N LEU A 104 11.01 -20.70 -2.10
CA LEU A 104 9.73 -21.37 -1.90
C LEU A 104 8.64 -20.66 -2.70
N ALA A 105 7.73 -21.46 -3.26
CA ALA A 105 6.58 -20.91 -3.93
C ALA A 105 5.65 -20.27 -2.90
N VAL A 106 5.03 -19.15 -3.29
CA VAL A 106 3.94 -18.57 -2.50
C VAL A 106 2.79 -19.57 -2.46
N ASP A 107 2.35 -19.96 -1.26
CA ASP A 107 1.20 -20.83 -1.10
C ASP A 107 -0.05 -20.15 -1.68
N ARG A 108 -0.71 -20.84 -2.61
CA ARG A 108 -1.92 -20.37 -3.27
C ARG A 108 -3.05 -20.07 -2.28
N ARG A 109 -3.20 -20.86 -1.21
CA ARG A 109 -4.25 -20.65 -0.20
C ARG A 109 -4.02 -19.36 0.56
N LEU A 110 -2.77 -19.12 0.96
CA LEU A 110 -2.35 -17.87 1.60
C LEU A 110 -2.53 -16.66 0.67
N ALA A 111 -2.12 -16.79 -0.59
CA ALA A 111 -2.30 -15.73 -1.59
C ALA A 111 -3.78 -15.37 -1.77
N LEU A 112 -4.66 -16.36 -1.91
CA LEU A 112 -6.10 -16.15 -2.05
C LEU A 112 -6.72 -15.48 -0.81
N LEU A 113 -6.29 -15.86 0.38
CA LEU A 113 -6.74 -15.24 1.63
C LEU A 113 -6.39 -13.76 1.67
N TRP A 114 -5.15 -13.41 1.30
CA TRP A 114 -4.72 -12.00 1.24
C TRP A 114 -5.40 -11.21 0.14
N VAL A 115 -5.61 -11.81 -1.03
CA VAL A 115 -6.39 -11.19 -2.12
C VAL A 115 -7.82 -10.91 -1.67
N ARG A 116 -8.48 -11.85 -1.01
CA ARG A 116 -9.84 -11.65 -0.49
C ARG A 116 -9.88 -10.51 0.54
N ARG A 117 -8.93 -10.47 1.47
CA ARG A 117 -8.81 -9.36 2.44
C ARG A 117 -8.56 -8.02 1.77
N ALA A 118 -7.71 -8.00 0.73
CA ALA A 118 -7.42 -6.82 -0.06
C ALA A 118 -8.68 -6.32 -0.77
N LEU A 119 -9.42 -7.21 -1.45
CA LEU A 119 -10.67 -6.85 -2.13
C LEU A 119 -11.72 -6.29 -1.17
N LEU A 120 -11.87 -6.89 0.02
CA LEU A 120 -12.76 -6.35 1.06
C LEU A 120 -12.30 -4.96 1.54
N SER A 121 -10.99 -4.78 1.76
CA SER A 121 -10.43 -3.49 2.17
C SER A 121 -10.57 -2.43 1.07
N LEU A 122 -10.56 -2.85 -0.21
CA LEU A 122 -10.70 -1.98 -1.36
C LEU A 122 -12.10 -1.34 -1.44
N LEU A 123 -13.12 -1.90 -0.76
CA LEU A 123 -14.45 -1.28 -0.64
C LEU A 123 -14.43 0.02 0.17
N VAL A 124 -13.45 0.21 1.05
CA VAL A 124 -13.29 1.46 1.81
C VAL A 124 -12.94 2.61 0.87
N LEU A 125 -12.22 2.33 -0.22
CA LEU A 125 -11.74 3.33 -1.17
C LEU A 125 -12.87 4.09 -1.89
N PRO A 126 -13.83 3.44 -2.57
CA PRO A 126 -14.94 4.15 -3.21
C PRO A 126 -15.86 4.83 -2.18
N VAL A 127 -16.06 4.24 -1.00
CA VAL A 127 -16.85 4.87 0.07
C VAL A 127 -16.20 6.17 0.53
N ALA A 128 -14.89 6.14 0.81
CA ALA A 128 -14.12 7.33 1.18
C ALA A 128 -14.11 8.38 0.06
N TRP A 129 -13.99 7.95 -1.19
CA TRP A 129 -14.02 8.84 -2.35
C TRP A 129 -15.38 9.55 -2.50
N VAL A 130 -16.50 8.81 -2.41
CA VAL A 130 -17.85 9.40 -2.45
C VAL A 130 -18.06 10.36 -1.29
N ALA A 131 -17.66 9.98 -0.07
CA ALA A 131 -17.75 10.84 1.10
C ALA A 131 -16.94 12.14 0.92
N ALA A 132 -15.69 12.04 0.47
CA ALA A 132 -14.82 13.20 0.21
C ALA A 132 -15.40 14.12 -0.87
N ARG A 133 -15.94 13.55 -1.96
CA ARG A 133 -16.62 14.32 -3.01
C ARG A 133 -17.88 15.02 -2.50
N GLY A 134 -18.68 14.35 -1.67
CA GLY A 134 -19.88 14.92 -1.06
C GLY A 134 -19.59 16.06 -0.07
N LEU A 135 -18.45 16.00 0.63
CA LEU A 135 -18.00 17.02 1.57
C LEU A 135 -17.30 18.21 0.89
N GLY A 136 -16.91 18.11 -0.38
CA GLY A 136 -16.12 19.14 -1.07
C GLY A 136 -16.83 20.50 -1.24
N SER A 137 -18.14 20.57 -1.04
CA SER A 137 -18.92 21.82 -1.04
C SER A 137 -19.21 22.36 0.36
N ALA A 138 -18.86 21.61 1.42
CA ALA A 138 -19.04 22.05 2.79
C ALA A 138 -17.90 23.00 3.20
N PRO A 139 -18.16 23.98 4.09
CA PRO A 139 -17.11 24.81 4.66
C PRO A 139 -16.08 23.93 5.40
N GLU A 140 -14.81 24.35 5.41
CA GLU A 140 -13.73 23.62 6.08
C GLU A 140 -14.08 23.38 7.56
N GLN A 141 -14.08 22.11 7.96
CA GLN A 141 -14.39 21.67 9.32
C GLN A 141 -13.17 20.96 9.93
N PRO A 142 -12.21 21.69 10.50
CA PRO A 142 -11.00 21.10 11.09
C PRO A 142 -11.29 20.09 12.22
N ALA A 143 -12.43 20.24 12.90
CA ALA A 143 -12.90 19.27 13.88
C ALA A 143 -13.17 17.87 13.28
N LEU A 144 -13.72 17.79 12.07
CA LEU A 144 -13.98 16.51 11.40
C LEU A 144 -12.68 15.74 11.14
N TRP A 145 -11.63 16.43 10.69
CA TRP A 145 -10.31 15.84 10.48
C TRP A 145 -9.71 15.30 11.78
N THR A 146 -9.85 16.05 12.87
CA THR A 146 -9.36 15.64 14.18
C THR A 146 -10.08 14.38 14.66
N VAL A 147 -11.41 14.35 14.55
CA VAL A 147 -12.23 13.19 14.93
C VAL A 147 -11.91 11.98 14.06
N ALA A 148 -11.76 12.16 12.74
CA ALA A 148 -11.37 11.08 11.84
C ALA A 148 -10.00 10.50 12.21
N LEU A 149 -9.00 11.37 12.48
CA LEU A 149 -7.65 10.94 12.85
C LEU A 149 -7.65 10.17 14.18
N LEU A 150 -8.37 10.69 15.19
CA LEU A 150 -8.52 10.01 16.49
C LEU A 150 -9.24 8.68 16.35
N THR A 151 -10.26 8.60 15.50
CA THR A 151 -10.99 7.35 15.23
C THR A 151 -10.05 6.31 14.60
N VAL A 152 -9.29 6.70 13.58
CA VAL A 152 -8.30 5.81 12.94
C VAL A 152 -7.23 5.38 13.93
N ALA A 153 -6.67 6.30 14.71
CA ALA A 153 -5.68 5.99 15.73
C ALA A 153 -6.23 5.02 16.78
N GLY A 154 -7.46 5.27 17.27
CA GLY A 154 -8.16 4.40 18.21
C GLY A 154 -8.36 2.99 17.66
N VAL A 155 -8.81 2.85 16.42
CA VAL A 155 -8.96 1.55 15.74
C VAL A 155 -7.62 0.82 15.59
N LEU A 156 -6.55 1.53 15.24
CA LEU A 156 -5.22 0.94 15.12
C LEU A 156 -4.69 0.45 16.48
N VAL A 157 -4.90 1.23 17.54
CA VAL A 157 -4.51 0.86 18.91
C VAL A 157 -5.30 -0.36 19.38
N THR A 158 -6.63 -0.36 19.23
CA THR A 158 -7.46 -1.49 19.65
C THR A 158 -7.15 -2.77 18.87
N ALA A 159 -6.94 -2.66 17.55
CA ALA A 159 -6.50 -3.79 16.75
C ALA A 159 -5.12 -4.31 17.21
N GLY A 160 -4.18 -3.41 17.53
CA GLY A 160 -2.87 -3.77 18.05
C GLY A 160 -2.94 -4.49 19.40
N LEU A 161 -3.81 -4.03 20.30
CA LEU A 161 -4.05 -4.67 21.61
C LEU A 161 -4.69 -6.05 21.45
N ALA A 162 -5.74 -6.17 20.63
CA ALA A 162 -6.40 -7.44 20.38
C ALA A 162 -5.44 -8.49 19.76
N LEU A 163 -4.53 -8.07 18.89
CA LEU A 163 -3.51 -8.95 18.32
C LEU A 163 -2.46 -9.38 19.36
N ARG A 164 -2.12 -8.52 20.30
CA ARG A 164 -1.21 -8.85 21.42
C ARG A 164 -1.85 -9.87 22.36
N GLU A 165 -3.09 -9.67 22.77
CA GLU A 165 -3.83 -10.59 23.64
C GLU A 165 -3.98 -11.98 23.00
N ALA A 166 -4.35 -12.04 21.72
CA ALA A 166 -4.44 -13.30 20.99
C ALA A 166 -3.10 -14.04 20.87
N SER A 167 -1.96 -13.34 21.01
CA SER A 167 -0.64 -13.95 21.00
C SER A 167 -0.21 -14.48 22.37
N SER A 168 -0.65 -13.86 23.47
CA SER A 168 -0.38 -14.35 24.83
C SER A 168 -1.15 -15.62 25.18
N ASP A 169 -2.38 -15.79 24.65
CA ASP A 169 -3.20 -16.98 24.92
C ASP A 169 -2.68 -18.27 24.25
N ARG A 170 -1.72 -18.15 23.32
CA ARG A 170 -1.15 -19.30 22.59
C ARG A 170 0.24 -19.71 23.08
N ALA A 171 0.83 -18.94 23.99
CA ALA A 171 2.14 -19.20 24.58
C ALA A 171 2.00 -20.00 25.87
#